data_AF-A0A962E8S2-F1
#
_entry.id   AF-A0A962E8S2-F1
#
_cell.length_a   1.000
_cell.length_b   1.000
_cell.length_c   1.000
_cell.angle_alpha   90.00
_cell.angle_beta   90.00
_cell.angle_gamma   90.00
#
_symmetry.space_group_name_H-M   'P 1'
#
loop_
_entity.id
_entity.type
_entity.pdbx_description
1 polymer ?
#
loop_
_entity_poly.entity_id
_entity_poly.type
_entity_poly.pdbx_seq_one_letter_code
_entity_poly.pdbx_strand_id
1 'polypeptide(L)'
;MSEPSFQIVFRGKILSGFTREQVRSNLAQLFKSAPERMDALLDAPKTVLKTGLSRDAAGRYQEVLRQAGIMVAVVSDAPIAPVIPVAATPAPTRESPPQPSTAAAGAEPVRTDTVTAVTESADALSLAPPGATILPPPVRKTAEIDTSALSLAQPGVTLIDRTPVREPTFDLSGISLANDDGPIDRSPKAAAAAIDVSALSLTEQPPEPEKEPSALQKLLSASID
;
A
#
# COMPACT_ATOMS: atom_id res chain seq x y z
N MET A 1 7.19 -18.70 29.21
CA MET A 1 7.94 -17.57 28.64
C MET A 1 7.18 -17.13 27.40
N SER A 2 6.59 -15.93 27.39
CA SER A 2 5.90 -15.44 26.20
C SER A 2 6.94 -14.99 25.18
N GLU A 3 7.07 -15.73 24.08
CA GLU A 3 7.88 -15.29 22.95
C GLU A 3 7.23 -14.03 22.37
N PRO A 4 7.98 -12.92 22.20
CA PRO A 4 7.44 -11.71 21.62
C PRO A 4 7.09 -11.98 20.16
N SER A 5 5.80 -11.97 19.85
CA SER A 5 5.32 -12.08 18.48
C SER A 5 5.33 -10.68 17.85
N PHE A 6 5.65 -10.58 16.57
CA PHE A 6 5.74 -9.32 15.83
C PHE A 6 4.75 -9.35 14.68
N GLN A 7 4.21 -8.18 14.38
CA GLN A 7 3.33 -7.95 13.25
C GLN A 7 3.93 -6.93 12.28
N ILE A 8 3.70 -7.14 10.99
CA ILE A 8 4.16 -6.26 9.93
C ILE A 8 2.99 -5.43 9.45
N VAL A 9 3.13 -4.12 9.57
CA VAL A 9 2.08 -3.15 9.26
C VAL A 9 2.54 -2.26 8.10
N PHE A 10 1.78 -2.24 7.02
CA PHE A 10 1.95 -1.32 5.90
C PHE A 10 1.13 -0.05 6.15
N ARG A 11 1.66 1.10 5.72
CA ARG A 11 1.09 2.42 6.03
C ARG A 11 0.75 3.25 4.78
N GLY A 12 0.36 2.59 3.69
CA GLY A 12 -0.07 3.28 2.46
C GLY A 12 1.05 3.98 1.68
N LYS A 13 2.33 3.76 2.04
CA LYS A 13 3.48 4.46 1.41
C LYS A 13 4.29 3.52 0.53
N ILE A 14 4.18 3.75 -0.78
CA ILE A 14 5.05 3.17 -1.80
C ILE A 14 6.34 3.98 -1.85
N LEU A 15 7.48 3.29 -1.99
CA LEU A 15 8.80 3.90 -2.11
C LEU A 15 8.97 4.51 -3.51
N SER A 16 9.60 5.68 -3.57
CA SER A 16 9.96 6.37 -4.82
C SER A 16 10.83 5.48 -5.70
N GLY A 17 10.42 5.29 -6.96
CA GLY A 17 11.09 4.39 -7.92
C GLY A 17 10.31 3.11 -8.23
N PHE A 18 9.23 2.81 -7.49
CA PHE A 18 8.36 1.68 -7.78
C PHE A 18 6.96 2.14 -8.21
N THR A 19 6.47 1.61 -9.34
CA THR A 19 5.11 1.84 -9.81
C THR A 19 4.12 0.99 -9.02
N ARG A 20 2.88 1.47 -8.83
CA ARG A 20 1.80 0.74 -8.14
C ARG A 20 1.61 -0.68 -8.70
N GLU A 21 1.73 -0.85 -10.01
CA GLU A 21 1.63 -2.14 -10.70
C GLU A 21 2.77 -3.10 -10.34
N GLN A 22 4.01 -2.60 -10.27
CA GLN A 22 5.20 -3.37 -9.86
C GLN A 22 5.07 -3.84 -8.40
N VAL A 23 4.66 -2.94 -7.51
CA VAL A 23 4.43 -3.26 -6.09
C VAL A 23 3.33 -4.31 -5.93
N ARG A 24 2.24 -4.18 -6.68
CA ARG A 24 1.12 -5.13 -6.68
C ARG A 24 1.56 -6.53 -7.11
N SER A 25 2.34 -6.61 -8.19
CA SER A 25 2.88 -7.89 -8.70
C SER A 25 3.81 -8.55 -7.69
N ASN A 26 4.77 -7.79 -7.15
CA ASN A 26 5.72 -8.30 -6.16
C ASN A 26 5.01 -8.76 -4.87
N LEU A 27 4.04 -7.99 -4.37
CA LEU A 27 3.24 -8.38 -3.20
C LEU A 27 2.39 -9.64 -3.47
N ALA A 28 1.78 -9.75 -4.65
CA ALA A 28 1.00 -10.93 -5.02
C ALA A 28 1.88 -12.19 -5.05
N GLN A 29 3.12 -12.09 -5.54
CA GLN A 29 4.09 -13.19 -5.50
C GLN A 29 4.54 -13.53 -4.08
N LEU A 30 4.85 -12.52 -3.26
CA LEU A 30 5.32 -12.68 -1.89
C LEU A 30 4.27 -13.32 -0.95
N PHE A 31 3.01 -12.92 -1.11
CA PHE A 31 1.89 -13.40 -0.29
C PHE A 31 1.07 -14.51 -0.96
N LYS A 32 1.43 -14.93 -2.19
CA LYS A 32 0.68 -15.93 -2.98
C LYS A 32 -0.83 -15.68 -2.96
N SER A 33 -1.22 -14.42 -3.11
CA SER A 33 -2.58 -13.96 -2.86
C SER A 33 -3.07 -13.12 -4.03
N ALA A 34 -4.40 -13.04 -4.18
CA ALA A 34 -5.02 -12.39 -5.32
C ALA A 34 -4.55 -10.94 -5.49
N PRO A 35 -4.22 -10.51 -6.72
CA PRO A 35 -3.72 -9.17 -6.98
C PRO A 35 -4.76 -8.09 -6.63
N GLU A 36 -6.05 -8.42 -6.64
CA GLU A 36 -7.14 -7.53 -6.21
C GLU A 36 -7.10 -7.27 -4.70
N ARG A 37 -6.79 -8.28 -3.88
CA ARG A 37 -6.57 -8.06 -2.45
C ARG A 37 -5.36 -7.17 -2.22
N MET A 38 -4.27 -7.35 -2.97
CA MET A 38 -3.09 -6.49 -2.84
C MET A 38 -3.39 -5.03 -3.17
N ASP A 39 -4.21 -4.79 -4.20
CA ASP A 39 -4.61 -3.44 -4.59
C ASP A 39 -5.43 -2.74 -3.49
N ALA A 40 -6.43 -3.43 -2.93
CA ALA A 40 -7.22 -2.93 -1.80
C ALA A 40 -6.37 -2.68 -0.55
N LEU A 41 -5.35 -3.51 -0.30
CA LEU A 41 -4.42 -3.34 0.83
C LEU A 41 -3.45 -2.16 0.63
N LEU A 42 -3.08 -1.86 -0.62
CA LEU A 42 -2.27 -0.70 -0.99
C LEU A 42 -3.06 0.61 -0.90
N ASP A 43 -4.36 0.57 -1.19
CA ASP A 43 -5.26 1.72 -1.07
C ASP A 43 -5.59 2.05 0.39
N ALA A 44 -5.61 1.04 1.26
CA ALA A 44 -5.83 1.22 2.68
C ALA A 44 -4.65 1.99 3.36
N PRO A 45 -4.95 3.03 4.15
CA PRO A 45 -3.92 3.88 4.79
C PRO A 45 -3.11 3.15 5.86
N LYS A 46 -3.65 2.06 6.42
CA LYS A 46 -2.97 1.18 7.37
C LYS A 46 -3.52 -0.24 7.24
N THR A 47 -2.63 -1.19 6.96
CA THR A 47 -2.97 -2.60 6.77
C THR A 47 -1.96 -3.48 7.51
N VAL A 48 -2.43 -4.51 8.20
CA VAL A 48 -1.57 -5.56 8.75
C VAL A 48 -1.38 -6.63 7.68
N LEU A 49 -0.14 -6.88 7.26
CA LEU A 49 0.17 -7.88 6.23
C LEU A 49 0.30 -9.27 6.82
N LYS A 50 0.97 -9.38 7.97
CA LYS A 50 1.23 -10.65 8.64
C LYS A 50 1.46 -10.45 10.13
N THR A 51 0.87 -11.32 10.94
CA THR A 51 1.01 -11.37 12.41
C THR A 51 1.77 -12.63 12.82
N GLY A 52 2.23 -12.68 14.07
CA GLY A 52 2.83 -13.89 14.64
C GLY A 52 4.25 -14.21 14.16
N LEU A 53 5.02 -13.21 13.74
CA LEU A 53 6.40 -13.42 13.29
C LEU A 53 7.39 -13.28 14.45
N SER A 54 8.41 -14.12 14.52
CA SER A 54 9.55 -13.92 15.42
C SER A 54 10.38 -12.70 14.98
N ARG A 55 11.16 -12.10 15.89
CA ARG A 55 12.00 -10.92 15.61
C ARG A 55 12.87 -11.06 14.35
N ASP A 56 13.50 -12.23 14.20
CA ASP A 56 14.39 -12.55 13.08
C ASP A 56 13.62 -12.69 11.75
N ALA A 57 12.45 -13.34 11.79
CA ALA A 57 11.57 -13.47 10.63
C ALA A 57 10.96 -12.11 10.22
N ALA A 58 10.56 -11.28 11.19
CA ALA A 58 10.00 -9.96 10.93
C ALA A 58 11.02 -9.04 10.24
N GLY A 59 12.30 -9.09 10.64
CA GLY A 59 13.39 -8.36 9.99
C GLY A 59 13.60 -8.80 8.53
N ARG A 60 13.68 -10.11 8.27
CA ARG A 60 13.80 -10.63 6.89
C ARG A 60 12.61 -10.22 6.02
N TYR A 61 11.39 -10.32 6.56
CA TYR A 61 10.20 -9.90 5.84
C TYR A 61 10.18 -8.39 5.56
N GLN A 62 10.56 -7.56 6.54
CA GLN A 62 10.64 -6.11 6.34
C GLN A 62 11.58 -5.76 5.19
N GLU A 63 12.73 -6.42 5.10
CA GLU A 63 13.73 -6.16 4.07
C GLU A 63 13.25 -6.56 2.69
N VAL A 64 12.64 -7.74 2.56
CA VAL A 64 12.06 -8.22 1.29
C VAL A 64 10.89 -7.34 0.85
N LEU A 65 10.05 -6.88 1.79
CA LEU A 65 8.94 -5.96 1.48
C LEU A 65 9.43 -4.55 1.11
N ARG A 66 10.54 -4.09 1.71
CA ARG A 66 11.23 -2.86 1.31
C ARG A 66 11.80 -2.98 -0.10
N GLN A 67 12.36 -4.13 -0.46
CA GLN A 67 12.80 -4.42 -1.83
C GLN A 67 11.64 -4.51 -2.82
N ALA A 68 10.47 -4.96 -2.37
CA ALA A 68 9.24 -4.96 -3.16
C ALA A 68 8.64 -3.55 -3.39
N GLY A 69 9.24 -2.52 -2.79
CA GLY A 69 8.86 -1.11 -3.01
C GLY A 69 7.86 -0.56 -2.02
N ILE A 70 7.65 -1.18 -0.85
CA ILE A 70 6.75 -0.65 0.19
C ILE A 70 7.46 -0.41 1.52
N MET A 71 7.00 0.62 2.23
CA MET A 71 7.49 0.89 3.57
C MET A 71 6.59 0.22 4.60
N VAL A 72 7.19 -0.68 5.39
CA VAL A 72 6.53 -1.46 6.43
C VAL A 72 7.15 -1.19 7.80
N ALA A 73 6.29 -1.08 8.81
CA ALA A 73 6.67 -0.96 10.21
C ALA A 73 6.52 -2.32 10.90
N VAL A 74 7.56 -2.75 11.59
CA VAL A 74 7.51 -3.91 12.48
C VAL A 74 7.01 -3.41 13.83
N VAL A 75 5.87 -3.92 14.26
CA VAL A 75 5.28 -3.64 15.58
C VAL A 75 5.36 -4.93 16.39
N SER A 76 5.95 -4.87 17.58
CA SER A 76 5.86 -5.97 18.53
C SER A 76 4.42 -6.08 19.02
N ASP A 77 3.82 -7.26 18.82
CA ASP A 77 2.63 -7.72 19.52
C ASP A 77 3.09 -8.17 20.91
N ALA A 78 3.53 -7.18 21.70
CA ALA A 78 3.55 -7.34 23.13
C ALA A 78 2.10 -7.16 23.58
N PRO A 79 1.54 -8.03 24.43
CA PRO A 79 0.26 -7.75 25.05
C PRO A 79 0.42 -6.40 25.75
N ILE A 80 -0.29 -5.41 25.25
CA ILE A 80 -0.55 -4.18 25.99
C ILE A 80 -1.37 -4.68 27.17
N ALA A 81 -0.69 -5.01 28.26
CA ALA A 81 -1.32 -5.11 29.54
C ALA A 81 -2.09 -3.80 29.70
N PRO A 82 -3.40 -3.82 29.98
CA PRO A 82 -4.08 -2.61 30.36
C PRO A 82 -3.28 -2.06 31.54
N VAL A 83 -2.65 -0.91 31.35
CA VAL A 83 -2.11 -0.11 32.44
C VAL A 83 -3.36 0.36 33.18
N ILE A 84 -3.86 -0.51 34.05
CA ILE A 84 -4.61 -0.12 35.22
C ILE A 84 -3.63 0.81 35.95
N PRO A 85 -3.92 2.11 36.11
CA PRO A 85 -3.13 2.91 37.01
C PRO A 85 -3.36 2.33 38.41
N VAL A 86 -2.44 1.46 38.83
CA VAL A 86 -2.24 1.16 40.25
C VAL A 86 -1.74 2.46 40.86
N ALA A 87 -2.69 3.26 41.34
CA ALA A 87 -2.44 4.26 42.35
C ALA A 87 -2.03 3.52 43.62
N ALA A 88 -0.75 3.17 43.72
CA ALA A 88 -0.12 2.85 44.98
C ALA A 88 -0.02 4.16 45.77
N THR A 89 -0.99 4.42 46.63
CA THR A 89 -0.85 5.34 47.76
C THR A 89 -1.18 4.54 49.02
N PRO A 90 -0.27 4.48 50.00
CA PRO A 90 -0.49 3.74 51.23
C PRO A 90 -1.62 4.37 52.03
N ALA A 91 -2.55 3.53 52.48
CA ALA A 91 -3.56 3.91 53.47
C ALA A 91 -2.90 4.44 54.76
N PRO A 92 -3.54 5.40 55.42
CA PRO A 92 -3.92 5.11 56.79
C PRO A 92 -5.43 5.30 57.02
N THR A 93 -5.95 4.33 57.77
CA THR A 93 -7.22 4.26 58.49
C THR A 93 -7.72 5.60 59.03
N ARG A 94 -8.99 5.91 58.76
CA ARG A 94 -9.89 6.48 59.78
C ARG A 94 -11.35 6.08 59.51
N GLU A 95 -11.90 5.36 60.49
CA GLU A 95 -13.25 4.84 60.61
C GLU A 95 -14.37 5.91 60.70
N SER A 96 -15.58 5.47 60.31
CA SER A 96 -16.94 5.83 60.78
C SER A 96 -17.83 6.64 59.82
N PRO A 97 -19.17 6.49 59.87
CA PRO A 97 -19.99 5.25 59.92
C PRO A 97 -21.10 5.25 58.82
N PRO A 98 -21.86 4.15 58.64
CA PRO A 98 -22.77 3.96 57.50
C PRO A 98 -24.17 4.57 57.76
N GLN A 99 -24.78 5.14 56.72
CA GLN A 99 -26.24 5.28 56.66
C GLN A 99 -26.79 4.56 55.41
N PRO A 100 -27.77 3.66 55.59
CA PRO A 100 -28.43 2.96 54.50
C PRO A 100 -29.58 3.83 53.95
N SER A 101 -29.64 4.00 52.63
CA SER A 101 -30.86 4.44 51.96
C SER A 101 -31.25 3.40 50.92
N THR A 102 -32.20 2.58 51.36
CA THR A 102 -33.29 1.87 50.70
C THR A 102 -33.28 1.78 49.16
N ALA A 103 -33.46 0.52 48.74
CA ALA A 103 -33.76 0.05 47.40
C ALA A 103 -34.90 0.79 46.69
N ALA A 104 -34.71 1.02 45.40
CA ALA A 104 -35.79 0.92 44.42
C ALA A 104 -35.23 0.21 43.18
N ALA A 105 -35.89 -0.89 42.86
CA ALA A 105 -35.61 -1.79 41.76
C ALA A 105 -35.78 -1.11 40.40
N GLY A 106 -35.12 -1.66 39.39
CA GLY A 106 -35.66 -1.67 38.03
C GLY A 106 -34.65 -1.39 36.93
N ALA A 107 -34.57 -2.38 36.03
CA ALA A 107 -34.19 -2.27 34.62
C ALA A 107 -32.71 -2.54 34.25
N GLU A 108 -32.43 -3.83 34.05
CA GLU A 108 -31.59 -4.29 32.94
C GLU A 108 -31.98 -3.57 31.63
N PRO A 109 -31.03 -3.02 30.85
CA PRO A 109 -31.26 -2.81 29.44
C PRO A 109 -31.05 -4.14 28.72
N VAL A 110 -32.15 -4.87 28.52
CA VAL A 110 -32.20 -5.95 27.54
C VAL A 110 -31.88 -5.33 26.18
N ARG A 111 -30.75 -5.77 25.62
CA ARG A 111 -30.43 -5.57 24.21
C ARG A 111 -31.52 -6.26 23.40
N THR A 112 -32.36 -5.47 22.73
CA THR A 112 -33.17 -5.98 21.63
C THR A 112 -32.62 -5.36 20.35
N ASP A 113 -31.73 -6.12 19.73
CA ASP A 113 -31.39 -6.01 18.32
C ASP A 113 -32.71 -6.21 17.55
N THR A 114 -33.34 -5.11 17.16
CA THR A 114 -34.49 -5.13 16.27
C THR A 114 -33.99 -4.70 14.91
N VAL A 115 -33.59 -5.68 14.10
CA VAL A 115 -33.53 -5.52 12.65
C VAL A 115 -34.97 -5.36 12.18
N THR A 116 -35.44 -4.12 12.18
CA THR A 116 -36.67 -3.75 11.45
C THR A 116 -36.34 -3.84 9.97
N ALA A 117 -36.85 -4.88 9.33
CA ALA A 117 -36.91 -4.98 7.89
C ALA A 117 -37.69 -3.76 7.35
N VAL A 118 -36.98 -2.81 6.74
CA VAL A 118 -37.62 -1.70 6.04
C VAL A 118 -38.25 -2.28 4.78
N THR A 119 -39.58 -2.35 4.77
CA THR A 119 -40.32 -2.62 3.56
C THR A 119 -40.24 -1.35 2.72
N GLU A 120 -39.67 -1.45 1.53
CA GLU A 120 -39.57 -0.37 0.57
C GLU A 120 -40.94 0.27 0.34
N SER A 121 -41.05 1.56 0.67
CA SER A 121 -42.02 2.48 0.08
C SER A 121 -41.21 3.54 -0.64
N ALA A 122 -41.22 3.48 -1.97
CA ALA A 122 -40.52 4.42 -2.85
C ALA A 122 -41.04 5.86 -2.74
N ASP A 123 -42.11 6.09 -1.98
CA ASP A 123 -42.72 7.41 -1.71
C ASP A 123 -42.13 8.14 -0.50
N ALA A 124 -41.20 7.53 0.24
CA ALA A 124 -40.59 8.13 1.44
C ALA A 124 -39.24 8.81 1.20
N LEU A 125 -38.69 8.76 -0.04
CA LEU A 125 -37.48 9.50 -0.40
C LEU A 125 -37.86 10.86 -1.00
N SER A 126 -37.73 11.91 -0.19
CA SER A 126 -37.88 13.29 -0.66
C SER A 126 -36.51 13.92 -0.95
N LEU A 127 -36.39 14.58 -2.11
CA LEU A 127 -35.19 15.33 -2.47
C LEU A 127 -35.07 16.58 -1.59
N ALA A 128 -33.94 16.72 -0.91
CA ALA A 128 -33.64 17.94 -0.18
C ALA A 128 -33.42 19.11 -1.17
N PRO A 129 -33.85 20.34 -0.83
CA PRO A 129 -33.64 21.51 -1.69
C PRO A 129 -32.14 21.77 -1.93
N PRO A 130 -31.78 22.45 -3.04
CA PRO A 130 -30.39 22.75 -3.35
C PRO A 130 -29.75 23.56 -2.21
N GLY A 131 -28.58 23.11 -1.74
CA GLY A 131 -27.88 23.69 -0.60
C GLY A 131 -28.27 23.10 0.76
N ALA A 132 -29.18 22.12 0.82
CA ALA A 132 -29.49 21.41 2.06
C ALA A 132 -28.29 20.59 2.55
N THR A 133 -27.95 20.76 3.83
CA THR A 133 -26.88 20.00 4.48
C THR A 133 -27.40 18.61 4.85
N ILE A 134 -27.02 17.61 4.04
CA ILE A 134 -27.44 16.20 4.22
C ILE A 134 -26.75 15.54 5.42
N LEU A 135 -25.50 15.92 5.69
CA LEU A 135 -24.71 15.41 6.80
C LEU A 135 -24.18 16.58 7.63
N PRO A 136 -24.50 16.65 8.94
CA PRO A 136 -23.92 17.64 9.82
C PRO A 136 -22.39 17.57 9.78
N PRO A 137 -21.67 18.70 9.82
CA PRO A 137 -20.22 18.68 9.87
C PRO A 137 -19.76 17.83 11.07
N PRO A 138 -18.83 16.88 10.88
CA PRO A 138 -18.39 16.02 11.95
C PRO A 138 -17.70 16.86 13.04
N VAL A 139 -18.28 16.88 14.24
CA VAL A 139 -17.68 17.54 15.40
C VAL A 139 -16.51 16.68 15.87
N ARG A 140 -15.28 17.08 15.52
CA ARG A 140 -14.08 16.47 16.07
C ARG A 140 -13.91 16.99 17.49
N LYS A 141 -13.88 16.08 18.48
CA LYS A 141 -13.46 16.43 19.84
C LYS A 141 -12.04 16.99 19.77
N THR A 142 -11.84 18.21 20.22
CA THR A 142 -10.49 18.78 20.37
C THR A 142 -9.78 18.05 21.49
N ALA A 143 -8.57 17.55 21.22
CA ALA A 143 -7.74 16.99 22.28
C ALA A 143 -7.26 18.13 23.17
N GLU A 144 -7.52 18.05 24.47
CA GLU A 144 -6.93 18.93 25.47
C GLU A 144 -5.49 18.47 25.70
N ILE A 145 -4.56 19.09 24.98
CA ILE A 145 -3.12 18.79 25.08
C ILE A 145 -2.52 19.77 26.08
N ASP A 146 -1.95 19.25 27.16
CA ASP A 146 -1.17 20.07 28.08
C ASP A 146 0.09 20.59 27.35
N THR A 147 0.15 21.90 27.18
CA THR A 147 1.30 22.62 26.58
C THR A 147 2.05 23.42 27.62
N SER A 148 1.73 23.26 28.91
CA SER A 148 2.25 24.04 30.03
C SER A 148 3.77 23.86 30.20
N ALA A 149 4.31 22.74 29.72
CA ALA A 149 5.74 22.44 29.71
C ALA A 149 6.50 23.01 28.49
N LEU A 150 5.82 23.55 27.47
CA LEU A 150 6.45 24.10 26.28
C LEU A 150 6.73 25.60 26.48
N SER A 151 8.00 26.00 26.35
CA SER A 151 8.41 27.41 26.40
C SER A 151 8.78 27.91 25.01
N LEU A 152 8.29 29.10 24.64
CA LEU A 152 8.55 29.76 23.37
C LEU A 152 9.72 30.74 23.52
N ALA A 153 10.70 30.64 22.63
CA ALA A 153 11.69 31.70 22.48
C ALA A 153 11.04 32.96 21.89
N GLN A 154 11.68 34.11 22.12
CA GLN A 154 11.23 35.37 21.52
C GLN A 154 11.23 35.28 19.98
N PRO A 155 10.31 35.97 19.30
CA PRO A 155 10.29 36.01 17.85
C PRO A 155 11.64 36.54 17.32
N GLY A 156 12.21 35.83 16.34
CA GLY A 156 13.52 36.18 15.76
C GLY A 156 14.72 35.50 16.41
N VAL A 157 14.53 34.71 17.47
CA VAL A 157 15.61 33.90 18.07
C VAL A 157 15.86 32.64 17.24
N THR A 158 17.09 32.48 16.78
CA THR A 158 17.57 31.22 16.18
C THR A 158 17.66 30.15 17.26
N LEU A 159 16.74 29.19 17.23
CA LEU A 159 16.64 28.13 18.24
C LEU A 159 17.72 27.04 18.08
N ILE A 160 18.29 26.91 16.87
CA ILE A 160 19.35 25.96 16.52
C ILE A 160 20.25 26.55 15.44
N ASP A 161 21.56 26.43 15.62
CA ASP A 161 22.54 26.81 14.61
C ASP A 161 22.52 25.81 13.44
N ARG A 162 22.44 26.33 12.20
CA ARG A 162 22.40 25.47 11.02
C ARG A 162 23.82 25.09 10.63
N THR A 163 24.22 23.85 10.91
CA THR A 163 25.49 23.30 10.42
C THR A 163 25.51 23.32 8.89
N PRO A 164 26.45 24.04 8.25
CA PRO A 164 26.56 24.05 6.80
C PRO A 164 26.95 22.64 6.31
N VAL A 165 26.17 22.10 5.38
CA VAL A 165 26.50 20.85 4.70
C VAL A 165 27.64 21.16 3.73
N ARG A 166 28.74 20.41 3.82
CA ARG A 166 29.88 20.56 2.90
C ARG A 166 29.40 20.31 1.47
N GLU A 167 29.64 21.26 0.58
CA GLU A 167 29.35 21.10 -0.84
C GLU A 167 30.17 19.93 -1.42
N PRO A 168 29.56 19.05 -2.23
CA PRO A 168 30.27 17.94 -2.83
C PRO A 168 31.28 18.46 -3.86
N THR A 169 32.55 18.14 -3.64
CA THR A 169 33.62 18.39 -4.61
C THR A 169 33.76 17.19 -5.55
N PHE A 170 33.53 17.39 -6.84
CA PHE A 170 33.72 16.37 -7.87
C PHE A 170 35.00 16.64 -8.65
N ASP A 171 35.88 15.64 -8.79
CA ASP A 171 37.00 15.72 -9.71
C ASP A 171 36.53 15.38 -11.13
N LEU A 172 36.40 16.41 -11.97
CA LEU A 172 35.97 16.28 -13.36
C LEU A 172 37.15 16.21 -14.34
N SER A 173 38.38 16.08 -13.84
CA SER A 173 39.62 16.15 -14.65
C SER A 173 39.71 15.04 -15.72
N GLY A 174 39.00 13.91 -15.54
CA GLY A 174 38.96 12.80 -16.49
C GLY A 174 37.83 12.88 -17.53
N ILE A 175 36.96 13.88 -17.45
CA ILE A 175 35.77 13.99 -18.31
C ILE A 175 36.01 15.13 -19.31
N SER A 176 36.10 14.78 -20.58
CA SER A 176 36.24 15.75 -21.67
C SER A 176 34.97 15.76 -22.51
N LEU A 177 34.39 16.94 -22.71
CA LEU A 177 33.23 17.13 -23.56
C LEU A 177 33.71 17.30 -25.00
N ALA A 178 33.16 16.50 -25.93
CA ALA A 178 33.40 16.72 -27.34
C ALA A 178 32.75 18.05 -27.77
N ASN A 179 33.52 18.94 -28.40
CA ASN A 179 33.05 20.26 -28.86
C ASN A 179 32.35 20.22 -30.23
N ASP A 180 32.01 19.03 -30.71
CA ASP A 180 31.48 18.80 -32.05
C ASP A 180 30.26 17.88 -31.95
N ASP A 181 29.28 18.09 -32.82
CA ASP A 181 28.01 17.33 -32.86
C ASP A 181 28.18 15.90 -33.42
N GLY A 182 29.42 15.49 -33.70
CA GLY A 182 29.74 14.15 -34.15
C GLY A 182 29.38 13.04 -33.15
N PRO A 183 29.23 11.80 -33.63
CA PRO A 183 28.92 10.66 -32.79
C PRO A 183 29.99 10.44 -31.70
N ILE A 184 29.53 10.07 -30.50
CA ILE A 184 30.39 9.77 -29.33
C ILE A 184 31.39 8.65 -29.68
N ASP A 185 30.95 7.68 -30.49
CA ASP A 185 31.80 6.63 -31.02
C ASP A 185 32.36 7.05 -32.40
N ARG A 186 33.66 7.36 -32.43
CA ARG A 186 34.40 7.75 -33.64
C ARG A 186 35.03 6.54 -34.35
N SER A 187 34.74 5.33 -33.91
CA SER A 187 35.24 4.12 -34.57
C SER A 187 34.75 4.09 -36.02
N PRO A 188 35.62 3.86 -37.01
CA PRO A 188 35.20 3.78 -38.40
C PRO A 188 34.20 2.63 -38.55
N LYS A 189 33.00 2.93 -39.05
CA LYS A 189 31.98 1.92 -39.36
C LYS A 189 32.62 0.85 -40.24
N ALA A 190 32.55 -0.40 -39.80
CA ALA A 190 33.09 -1.52 -40.57
C ALA A 190 32.53 -1.48 -42.00
N ALA A 191 33.43 -1.66 -42.99
CA ALA A 191 33.04 -1.69 -44.38
C ALA A 191 31.99 -2.78 -44.62
N ALA A 192 31.00 -2.49 -45.46
CA ALA A 192 29.97 -3.47 -45.81
C ALA A 192 30.65 -4.71 -46.42
N ALA A 193 30.32 -5.89 -45.91
CA ALA A 193 30.84 -7.14 -46.44
C ALA A 193 30.39 -7.29 -47.90
N ALA A 194 31.35 -7.46 -48.80
CA ALA A 194 31.08 -7.81 -50.19
C ALA A 194 30.70 -9.31 -50.24
N ILE A 195 29.43 -9.60 -49.99
CA ILE A 195 28.90 -10.96 -50.07
C ILE A 195 28.63 -11.28 -51.55
N ASP A 196 29.33 -12.28 -52.09
CA ASP A 196 29.06 -12.80 -53.42
C ASP A 196 27.78 -13.66 -53.38
N VAL A 197 26.73 -13.20 -54.06
CA VAL A 197 25.44 -13.89 -54.15
C VAL A 197 25.25 -14.58 -55.50
N SER A 198 26.28 -14.62 -56.35
CA SER A 198 26.19 -15.15 -57.71
C SER A 198 25.95 -16.66 -57.77
N ALA A 199 26.22 -17.39 -56.69
CA ALA A 199 25.93 -18.83 -56.57
C ALA A 199 24.51 -19.15 -56.07
N LEU A 200 23.73 -18.15 -55.65
CA LEU A 200 22.37 -18.35 -55.15
C LEU A 200 21.38 -18.20 -56.30
N SER A 201 20.94 -19.33 -56.86
CA SER A 201 19.86 -19.38 -57.84
C SER A 201 18.55 -19.73 -57.15
N LEU A 202 17.59 -18.80 -57.17
CA LEU A 202 16.24 -19.02 -56.67
C LEU A 202 15.42 -19.72 -57.78
N THR A 203 15.23 -21.03 -57.68
CA THR A 203 14.23 -21.72 -58.48
C THR A 203 12.86 -21.39 -57.89
N GLU A 204 12.09 -20.56 -58.58
CA GLU A 204 10.67 -20.37 -58.28
C GLU A 204 9.95 -21.69 -58.57
N GLN A 205 9.50 -22.34 -57.50
CA GLN A 205 8.73 -23.58 -57.59
C GLN A 205 7.41 -23.25 -58.31
N PRO A 206 7.14 -23.82 -59.50
CA PRO A 206 5.89 -23.58 -60.19
C PRO A 206 4.73 -24.01 -59.27
N PRO A 207 3.61 -23.29 -59.26
CA PRO A 207 2.46 -23.68 -58.46
C PRO A 207 2.04 -25.09 -58.89
N GLU A 208 2.09 -26.05 -57.97
CA GLU A 208 1.49 -27.36 -58.22
C GLU A 208 0.02 -27.14 -58.62
N PRO A 209 -0.50 -27.83 -59.65
CA PRO A 209 -1.91 -27.74 -59.96
C PRO A 209 -2.70 -28.19 -58.72
N GLU A 210 -3.54 -27.30 -58.20
CA GLU A 210 -4.49 -27.61 -57.13
C GLU A 210 -5.21 -28.91 -57.50
N LYS A 211 -4.99 -29.96 -56.69
CA LYS A 211 -5.78 -31.19 -56.81
C LYS A 211 -7.25 -30.80 -56.75
N GLU A 212 -8.02 -31.16 -57.77
CA GLU A 212 -9.47 -30.97 -57.76
C GLU A 212 -10.03 -31.47 -56.42
N PRO A 213 -10.97 -30.72 -55.80
CA PRO A 213 -11.56 -31.12 -54.55
C PRO A 213 -12.15 -32.52 -54.69
N SER A 214 -11.61 -33.46 -53.91
CA SER A 214 -12.06 -34.85 -53.88
C SER A 214 -13.58 -34.90 -53.78
N ALA A 215 -14.23 -35.89 -54.40
CA ALA A 215 -15.70 -36.02 -54.44
C ALA A 215 -16.37 -35.87 -53.05
N LEU A 216 -15.63 -36.12 -51.97
CA LEU A 216 -16.05 -35.89 -50.59
C LEU A 216 -16.23 -34.40 -50.21
N GLN A 217 -15.40 -33.48 -50.73
CA GLN A 217 -15.57 -32.03 -50.51
C GLN A 217 -16.77 -31.46 -51.28
N LYS A 218 -17.10 -32.02 -52.45
CA LYS A 218 -18.34 -31.68 -53.16
C LYS A 218 -19.59 -32.15 -52.39
N LEU A 219 -19.54 -33.33 -51.76
CA LEU A 219 -20.64 -33.83 -50.94
C LEU A 219 -20.83 -33.04 -49.64
N LEU A 220 -19.75 -32.59 -48.98
CA LEU A 220 -19.87 -31.76 -47.77
C LEU A 220 -20.43 -30.36 -48.07
N SER A 221 -20.12 -29.78 -49.23
CA SER A 221 -20.58 -28.42 -49.57
C SER A 221 -22.01 -28.39 -50.11
N ALA A 222 -22.49 -29.50 -50.69
CA ALA A 222 -23.85 -29.60 -51.21
C ALA A 222 -24.92 -29.96 -50.15
N SER A 223 -24.49 -30.29 -48.92
CA SER A 223 -25.42 -30.62 -47.82
C SER A 223 -25.71 -29.43 -46.89
N ILE A 224 -25.28 -28.22 -47.28
CA ILE A 224 -25.61 -26.97 -46.61
C ILE A 224 -26.40 -26.12 -47.63
N ASP A 225 -27.66 -26.50 -47.81
CA ASP A 225 -28.82 -25.61 -48.00
C ASP A 225 -30.07 -26.34 -47.51
#